data_AF-A0A6P1MGQ5-F1
#
_entry.id   AF-A0A6P1MGQ5-F1
#
_cell.length_a   1.000
_cell.length_b   1.000
_cell.length_c   1.000
_cell.angle_alpha   90.00
_cell.angle_beta   90.00
_cell.angle_gamma   90.00
#
_symmetry.space_group_name_H-M   'P 1'
#
loop_
_entity.id
_entity.type
_entity.pdbx_description
1 polymer ?
#
loop_
_entity_poly.entity_id
_entity_poly.type
_entity_poly.pdbx_seq_one_letter_code
_entity_poly.pdbx_strand_id
1 'polypeptide(L)' 'MNLDTEAVMKDGRTYLPARAVLEAFGYDLSWSDASSTVYIKSK' A
#
# COMPACT_ATOMS: atom_id res chain seq x y z
N MET A 1 5.12 -7.76 -9.76
CA MET A 1 4.86 -6.98 -8.53
C MET A 1 6.00 -5.98 -8.42
N ASN A 2 5.79 -4.75 -8.91
CA ASN A 2 6.78 -3.69 -8.77
C ASN A 2 6.53 -3.00 -7.43
N LEU A 3 7.49 -3.12 -6.53
CA LEU A 3 7.48 -2.44 -5.25
C LEU A 3 8.10 -1.05 -5.49
N ASP A 4 7.29 -0.01 -5.38
CA ASP A 4 7.71 1.40 -5.42
C ASP A 4 8.49 1.81 -4.15
N THR A 5 8.51 0.95 -3.15
CA THR A 5 9.31 1.08 -1.92
C THR A 5 9.63 -0.30 -1.38
N GLU A 6 10.81 -0.47 -0.80
CA GLU A 6 11.23 -1.72 -0.18
C GLU A 6 10.61 -1.88 1.21
N ALA A 7 10.50 -3.11 1.68
CA ALA A 7 10.15 -3.38 3.07
C ALA A 7 11.29 -2.91 3.99
N VAL A 8 10.94 -2.33 5.14
CA VAL A 8 11.93 -1.82 6.10
C VAL A 8 11.70 -2.40 7.49
N MET A 9 12.78 -2.76 8.19
CA MET A 9 12.71 -3.12 9.60
C MET A 9 12.98 -1.90 10.47
N LYS A 10 12.09 -1.62 11.42
CA LYS A 10 12.24 -0.55 12.41
C LYS A 10 11.67 -0.98 13.74
N ASP A 11 12.43 -0.77 14.81
CA ASP A 11 12.02 -1.07 16.20
C ASP A 11 11.49 -2.52 16.38
N GLY A 12 12.14 -3.49 15.74
CA GLY A 12 11.74 -4.90 15.77
C GLY A 12 10.46 -5.23 14.98
N ARG A 13 9.95 -4.29 14.17
CA ARG A 13 8.77 -4.47 13.32
C ARG A 13 9.14 -4.34 11.85
N THR A 14 8.54 -5.18 11.01
CA THR A 14 8.68 -5.06 9.55
C THR A 14 7.53 -4.20 9.02
N TYR A 15 7.87 -3.12 8.35
CA TYR A 15 6.95 -2.24 7.64
C TYR A 15 6.94 -2.65 6.17
N LEU A 16 5.75 -2.95 5.66
CA LEU A 16 5.54 -3.35 4.28
C LEU A 16 4.89 -2.21 3.50
N PRO A 17 5.17 -2.06 2.20
CA PRO A 17 4.46 -1.12 1.34
C PRO A 17 2.96 -1.46 1.30
N ALA A 18 2.13 -0.54 1.80
CA ALA A 18 0.70 -0.79 1.96
C ALA A 18 0.01 -1.17 0.63
N ARG A 19 0.35 -0.47 -0.47
CA ARG A 19 -0.18 -0.73 -1.82
C ARG A 19 0.08 -2.17 -2.24
N ALA A 20 1.33 -2.61 -2.16
CA ALA A 20 1.73 -3.94 -2.60
C ALA A 20 1.02 -5.05 -1.81
N VAL A 21 0.85 -4.86 -0.49
CA VAL A 21 0.10 -5.80 0.35
C VAL A 21 -1.37 -5.85 -0.07
N LEU A 22 -2.02 -4.70 -0.19
CA LEU A 22 -3.45 -4.62 -0.50
C LEU A 22 -3.78 -5.15 -1.92
N GLU A 23 -2.95 -4.86 -2.91
CA GLU A 23 -3.09 -5.42 -4.27
C GLU A 23 -2.94 -6.95 -4.27
N ALA A 24 -2.00 -7.49 -3.49
CA ALA A 24 -1.82 -8.94 -3.37
C ALA A 24 -3.05 -9.64 -2.75
N PHE A 25 -3.81 -8.93 -1.91
CA PHE A 25 -5.09 -9.40 -1.38
C PHE A 25 -6.29 -9.09 -2.28
N GLY A 26 -6.06 -8.54 -3.47
CA GLY A 26 -7.09 -8.34 -4.49
C GLY A 26 -7.89 -7.05 -4.37
N TYR A 27 -7.44 -6.10 -3.55
CA TYR A 27 -8.05 -4.77 -3.45
C TYR A 27 -7.60 -3.86 -4.59
N ASP A 28 -8.52 -3.00 -5.03
CA ASP A 28 -8.21 -1.92 -5.97
C ASP A 28 -7.95 -0.62 -5.18
N LEU A 29 -6.84 0.05 -5.49
CA LEU A 29 -6.45 1.31 -4.84
C LEU A 29 -6.51 2.48 -5.81
N SER A 30 -6.97 3.63 -5.33
CA SER A 30 -6.85 4.90 -6.05
C SER A 30 -6.35 6.01 -5.13
N TRP A 31 -5.67 6.98 -5.72
CA TRP A 31 -5.16 8.16 -5.03
C TRP A 31 -5.94 9.40 -5.47
N SER A 32 -6.31 10.23 -4.49
CA SER A 32 -6.87 11.57 -4.72
C SER A 32 -5.84 12.61 -4.31
N ASP A 33 -5.23 13.27 -5.30
CA ASP A 33 -4.29 14.36 -5.08
C ASP A 33 -4.95 15.56 -4.37
N ALA A 34 -6.23 15.81 -4.64
CA ALA A 34 -6.95 16.96 -4.09
C ALA A 34 -7.10 16.90 -2.56
N SER A 35 -7.21 15.68 -2.01
CA SER A 35 -7.42 15.45 -0.59
C SER A 35 -6.27 14.69 0.09
N SER A 36 -5.19 14.43 -0.65
CA SER A 36 -4.10 13.55 -0.22
C SER A 36 -4.61 12.24 0.41
N THR A 37 -5.61 11.63 -0.23
CA THR A 37 -6.34 10.48 0.32
C THR A 37 -6.14 9.24 -0.54
N VAL A 38 -5.87 8.10 0.10
CA VAL A 38 -5.91 6.78 -0.53
C VAL A 38 -7.32 6.19 -0.34
N TYR A 39 -7.95 5.78 -1.43
CA TYR A 39 -9.20 5.01 -1.41
C TYR A 39 -8.90 3.54 -1.69
N ILE A 40 -9.54 2.66 -0.93
CA ILE A 40 -9.41 1.21 -1.05
C ILE A 40 -10.79 0.66 -1.36
N LYS A 41 -10.91 -0.14 -2.43
CA LYS A 41 -12.15 -0.77 -2.84
C LYS A 41 -11.99 -2.29 -2.82
N SER A 42 -12.88 -2.97 -2.12
CA SER A 42 -13.02 -4.43 -2.23
C SER A 42 -13.70 -4.77 -3.55
N LYS A 43 -13.29 -5.88 -4.17
CA LYS A 43 -14.01 -6.45 -5.31
C LYS A 43 -15.38 -6.99 -4.90
#